data_AF-A0A1D7X9M2-F1
#
_entry.id   AF-A0A1D7X9M2-F1
#
_cell.length_a   1.000
_cell.length_b   1.000
_cell.length_c   1.000
_cell.angle_alpha   90.00
_cell.angle_beta   90.00
_cell.angle_gamma   90.00
#
_symmetry.space_group_name_H-M   'P 1'
#
loop_
_entity.id
_entity.type
_entity.pdbx_description
1 polymer ?
#
loop_
_entity_poly.entity_id
_entity_poly.type
_entity_poly.pdbx_seq_one_letter_code
_entity_poly.pdbx_strand_id
1 'polypeptide(L)' 'MEVKCALCGRKEEITKVHKDYQKLARDKDAVYTCEICRARLRYQAVQQQKPQRPL' A
#
# COMPACT_ATOMS: atom_id res chain seq x y z
N MET A 1 9.45 -10.16 -9.61
CA MET A 1 7.99 -10.46 -9.75
C MET A 1 7.34 -9.13 -10.08
N GLU A 2 6.71 -9.01 -11.24
CA GLU A 2 5.96 -7.80 -11.58
C GLU A 2 4.60 -7.85 -10.89
N VAL A 3 4.23 -6.79 -10.18
CA VAL A 3 2.92 -6.66 -9.52
C VAL A 3 2.37 -5.27 -9.70
N LYS A 4 1.04 -5.21 -9.78
CA LYS A 4 0.30 -3.98 -10.04
C LYS A 4 -0.34 -3.48 -8.76
N CYS A 5 -0.13 -2.20 -8.44
CA CYS A 5 -0.79 -1.56 -7.31
C CYS A 5 -2.30 -1.47 -7.55
N ALA A 6 -3.10 -1.91 -6.59
CA ALA A 6 -4.57 -1.87 -6.68
C ALA A 6 -5.15 -0.46 -6.64
N LEU A 7 -4.43 0.51 -6.07
CA LEU A 7 -4.93 1.89 -5.89
C LEU A 7 -4.63 2.81 -7.07
N CYS A 8 -3.42 2.72 -7.63
CA CYS A 8 -3.00 3.61 -8.73
C CYS A 8 -2.68 2.88 -10.02
N GLY A 9 -2.68 1.53 -10.02
CA GLY A 9 -2.38 0.73 -11.20
C GLY A 9 -0.91 0.71 -11.62
N ARG A 10 0.00 1.31 -10.85
CA ARG A 10 1.44 1.29 -11.13
C ARG A 10 1.99 -0.14 -11.05
N LYS A 11 2.81 -0.52 -12.02
CA LYS A 11 3.56 -1.77 -12.04
C LYS A 11 4.90 -1.58 -11.36
N GLU A 12 5.24 -2.43 -10.41
CA GLU A 12 6.52 -2.42 -9.71
C GLU A 12 7.11 -3.84 -9.72
N GLU A 13 8.44 -3.91 -9.81
CA GLU A 13 9.15 -5.16 -9.71
C GLU A 13 9.52 -5.43 -8.26
N ILE A 14 8.93 -6.48 -7.70
CA ILE A 14 9.18 -6.94 -6.34
C ILE A 14 10.15 -8.11 -6.35
N THR A 15 11.21 -8.00 -5.54
CA THR A 15 12.20 -9.05 -5.29
C THR A 15 11.86 -9.84 -4.01
N LYS A 16 12.53 -10.98 -3.81
CA LYS A 16 12.34 -11.87 -2.64
C LYS A 16 12.56 -11.20 -1.28
N VAL A 17 13.27 -10.06 -1.27
CA VAL A 17 13.61 -9.28 -0.06
C VAL A 17 12.45 -8.38 0.37
N HIS A 18 11.50 -8.10 -0.52
CA HIS A 18 10.41 -7.18 -0.20
C HIS A 18 9.42 -7.83 0.78
N LYS A 19 9.01 -7.07 1.79
CA LYS A 19 8.05 -7.47 2.84
C LYS A 19 6.78 -8.15 2.32
N ASP A 20 6.30 -7.70 1.16
CA ASP A 20 5.05 -8.18 0.56
C ASP A 20 5.26 -9.36 -0.40
N TYR A 21 6.51 -9.74 -0.70
CA TYR A 21 6.81 -10.83 -1.66
C TYR A 21 6.23 -12.17 -1.21
N GLN A 22 6.40 -12.56 0.05
CA GLN A 22 5.86 -13.83 0.55
C GLN A 22 4.33 -13.89 0.47
N LYS A 23 3.65 -12.77 0.71
CA LYS A 23 2.18 -12.68 0.60
C LYS A 23 1.74 -12.81 -0.85
N LEU A 24 2.35 -12.05 -1.76
CA LEU A 24 2.03 -12.05 -3.18
C LEU A 24 2.42 -13.38 -3.87
N ALA A 25 3.44 -14.06 -3.35
CA ALA A 25 3.85 -15.37 -3.85
C ALA A 25 2.94 -16.51 -3.36
N ARG A 26 2.34 -16.39 -2.17
CA ARG A 26 1.38 -17.37 -1.64
C ARG A 26 -0.03 -17.17 -2.21
N ASP A 27 -0.50 -15.92 -2.24
CA ASP A 27 -1.83 -15.56 -2.70
C ASP A 27 -1.75 -14.72 -3.97
N LYS A 28 -2.23 -15.29 -5.09
CA LYS A 28 -2.28 -14.60 -6.38
C LYS A 28 -3.26 -13.43 -6.41
N ASP A 29 -4.25 -13.45 -5.52
CA ASP A 29 -5.25 -12.39 -5.36
C ASP A 29 -4.88 -11.38 -4.25
N ALA A 30 -3.67 -11.48 -3.69
CA ALA A 30 -3.23 -10.56 -2.66
C ALA A 30 -3.16 -9.11 -3.20
N VAL A 31 -3.87 -8.22 -2.51
CA VAL A 31 -3.90 -6.80 -2.84
C VAL A 31 -2.53 -6.19 -2.60
N TYR A 32 -1.85 -5.77 -3.67
CA TYR A 32 -0.62 -5.00 -3.58
C TYR A 32 -0.91 -3.49 -3.53
N THR A 33 -0.23 -2.79 -2.63
CA THR A 33 -0.26 -1.32 -2.55
C THR A 33 1.16 -0.77 -2.64
N CYS A 34 1.42 0.07 -3.65
CA CYS A 34 2.73 0.71 -3.80
C CYS A 34 3.04 1.65 -2.63
N GLU A 35 4.32 1.95 -2.45
CA GLU A 35 4.78 2.75 -1.31
C GLU A 35 4.18 4.16 -1.29
N ILE A 36 3.98 4.76 -2.47
CA ILE A 36 3.38 6.09 -2.61
C ILE A 36 1.93 6.10 -2.12
N CYS A 37 1.13 5.14 -2.59
CA CYS A 37 -0.27 5.03 -2.17
C CYS A 37 -0.38 4.71 -0.68
N ARG A 38 0.53 3.87 -0.16
CA ARG A 38 0.61 3.56 1.26
C ARG A 38 0.96 4.79 2.10
N ALA A 39 1.89 5.61 1.65
CA ALA A 39 2.26 6.87 2.31
C ALA A 39 1.09 7.87 2.31
N ARG A 40 0.41 8.02 1.17
CA ARG A 40 -0.77 8.88 1.04
C ARG A 40 -1.89 8.44 1.99
N LEU A 41 -2.21 7.14 2.02
CA LEU A 41 -3.23 6.56 2.91
C LEU A 41 -2.89 6.81 4.38
N ARG A 42 -1.64 6.59 4.78
CA ARG A 42 -1.18 6.88 6.14
C ARG A 42 -1.37 8.35 6.49
N TYR A 43 -0.98 9.26 5.60
CA TYR A 43 -1.16 10.69 5.82
C TYR A 43 -2.64 11.05 6.00
N GLN A 44 -3.51 10.55 5.11
CA GLN A 44 -4.95 10.80 5.18
C GLN A 44 -5.58 10.26 6.48
N ALA A 45 -5.23 9.05 6.89
CA ALA A 45 -5.70 8.44 8.12
C ALA A 45 -5.31 9.28 9.36
N VAL A 46 -4.07 9.77 9.38
CA VAL A 46 -3.58 10.64 10.46
C VAL A 46 -4.33 11.98 10.46
N GLN A 47 -4.59 12.59 9.30
CA GLN A 47 -5.35 13.84 9.24
C GLN A 47 -6.80 13.66 9.72
N GLN A 48 -7.45 12.54 9.37
CA GLN A 48 -8.81 12.25 9.83
C GLN A 48 -8.89 11.96 11.34
N GLN A 49 -7.84 11.37 11.92
CA GLN A 49 -7.77 11.13 13.36
C GLN A 49 -7.46 12.38 14.18
N LYS A 50 -7.11 13.51 13.55
CA LYS A 50 -6.92 14.75 14.32
C LYS A 50 -8.27 15.12 14.95
N PRO A 51 -8.33 15.24 16.28
CA PRO A 51 -9.56 15.67 16.93
C PRO A 51 -9.93 17.05 16.37
N GLN A 52 -11.17 17.19 15.88
CA GLN A 52 -11.71 18.51 15.60
C GLN A 52 -11.64 19.29 16.91
N ARG A 53 -10.93 20.42 16.90
CA ARG A 53 -10.91 21.29 18.09
C ARG A 53 -12.37 21.63 18.39
N PRO A 54 -12.87 21.35 19.61
CA PRO A 54 -14.18 21.85 19.98
C PRO A 54 -14.16 23.37 19.84
N LEU A 55 -15.19 23.89 19.16
CA LEU A 55 -15.43 25.32 18.95
C LEU A 55 -15.56 26.06 20.28
#